data_AF-A0A363U2Y9-F1
#
_entry.id   AF-A0A363U2Y9-F1
#
_cell.length_a   1.000
_cell.length_b   1.000
_cell.length_c   1.000
_cell.angle_alpha   90.00
_cell.angle_beta   90.00
_cell.angle_gamma   90.00
#
_symmetry.space_group_name_H-M   'P 1'
#
loop_
_entity.id
_entity.type
_entity.pdbx_description
1 polymer ?
#
loop_
_entity_poly.entity_id
_entity_poly.type
_entity_poly.pdbx_seq_one_letter_code
_entity_poly.pdbx_strand_id
1 'polypeptide(L)' 'MDKNIIGVRFTKVGKIYHFDTSAVPDVGIGEHVIVDTSRGKHLGEVVQIVQELPPKPEGGWRYVERRATPRDLLLLQSW' A
#
# COMPACT_ATOMS: atom_id res chain seq x y z
N MET A 1 -3.16 1.17 -19.60
CA MET A 1 -3.66 1.26 -18.21
C MET A 1 -2.51 1.84 -17.41
N ASP A 2 -2.65 3.11 -17.06
CA ASP A 2 -1.59 3.88 -16.40
C ASP A 2 -1.27 3.25 -15.05
N LYS A 3 0.03 3.02 -14.80
CA LYS A 3 0.48 2.43 -13.54
C LYS A 3 0.45 3.50 -12.47
N ASN A 4 -0.57 3.46 -11.64
CA ASN A 4 -0.63 4.27 -10.44
C ASN A 4 0.18 3.56 -9.34
N ILE A 5 1.22 4.24 -8.84
CA ILE A 5 2.02 3.77 -7.72
C ILE A 5 1.68 4.62 -6.49
N ILE A 6 1.55 3.96 -5.35
CA ILE A 6 1.35 4.62 -4.06
C ILE A 6 2.45 4.23 -3.08
N GLY A 7 2.78 5.14 -2.17
CA GLY A 7 3.63 4.87 -1.03
C GLY A 7 2.81 4.46 0.18
N VAL A 8 3.11 3.29 0.72
CA VAL A 8 2.44 2.67 1.87
C VAL A 8 3.43 2.53 3.02
N ARG A 9 2.97 2.78 4.24
CA ARG A 9 3.75 2.64 5.47
C ARG A 9 2.98 1.78 6.48
N PHE A 10 3.71 0.95 7.22
CA PHE A 10 3.12 -0.01 8.18
C PHE A 10 3.17 0.45 9.64
N THR A 11 4.00 1.45 9.97
CA THR A 11 4.13 2.02 11.32
C THR A 11 4.30 3.53 11.25
N LYS A 12 3.95 4.27 12.30
CA LYS A 12 3.96 5.75 12.29
C LYS A 12 5.28 6.40 11.86
N VAL A 13 6.44 5.75 12.10
CA VAL A 13 7.79 6.27 11.75
C VAL A 13 8.55 5.29 10.84
N GLY A 14 7.83 4.36 10.19
CA GLY A 14 8.44 3.32 9.35
C GLY A 14 8.88 3.81 7.97
N LYS A 15 9.61 2.93 7.28
CA LYS A 15 9.95 3.10 5.85
C LYS A 15 8.68 3.11 4.99
N ILE A 16 8.72 3.89 3.90
CA ILE A 16 7.69 3.90 2.86
C ILE A 16 8.06 2.86 1.81
N TYR A 17 7.12 2.01 1.48
CA TYR A 17 7.22 0.99 0.43
C TYR A 17 6.24 1.33 -0.68
N HIS A 18 6.59 0.99 -1.92
CA HIS A 18 5.80 1.38 -3.09
C HIS A 18 5.05 0.18 -3.66
N PHE A 19 3.78 0.40 -3.97
CA PHE A 19 2.87 -0.63 -4.48
C PHE A 19 2.12 -0.15 -5.70
N ASP A 20 1.90 -1.06 -6.64
CA ASP A 20 1.04 -0.90 -7.80
C ASP A 20 -0.43 -0.97 -7.38
N THR A 21 -1.21 0.06 -7.70
CA THR A 21 -2.63 0.15 -7.36
C THR A 21 -3.55 -0.02 -8.57
N SER A 22 -3.05 -0.56 -9.69
CA SER A 22 -3.85 -0.74 -10.91
C SER A 22 -5.12 -1.59 -10.69
N ALA A 23 -5.09 -2.53 -9.74
CA ALA A 23 -6.25 -3.36 -9.39
C ALA A 23 -7.25 -2.67 -8.44
N VAL A 24 -6.83 -1.58 -7.80
CA VAL A 24 -7.60 -0.82 -6.81
C VAL A 24 -7.43 0.67 -7.13
N PRO A 25 -8.13 1.20 -8.14
CA PRO A 25 -7.96 2.57 -8.57
C PRO A 25 -8.47 3.57 -7.51
N ASP A 26 -8.02 4.82 -7.64
CA ASP A 26 -8.49 5.98 -6.88
C ASP A 26 -8.31 5.85 -5.35
N VAL A 27 -7.23 5.21 -4.91
CA VAL A 27 -6.86 5.16 -3.50
C VAL A 27 -6.15 6.45 -3.11
N GLY A 28 -6.67 7.13 -2.09
CA GLY A 28 -6.13 8.39 -1.57
C GLY A 28 -5.16 8.25 -0.40
N ILE A 29 -4.46 9.35 -0.08
CA ILE A 29 -3.65 9.46 1.15
C ILE A 29 -4.56 9.39 2.39
N GLY A 30 -4.11 8.68 3.42
CA GLY A 30 -4.85 8.42 4.66
C GLY A 30 -5.77 7.20 4.59
N GLU A 31 -6.06 6.69 3.39
CA GLU A 31 -6.72 5.39 3.26
C GLU A 31 -5.80 4.26 3.73
N HIS A 32 -6.43 3.20 4.21
CA HIS A 32 -5.74 1.98 4.60
C HIS A 32 -6.02 0.88 3.59
N VAL A 33 -4.99 0.11 3.29
CA VAL A 33 -5.02 -0.92 2.25
C VAL A 33 -4.40 -2.22 2.73
N ILE A 34 -4.86 -3.33 2.16
CA ILE A 34 -4.19 -4.62 2.26
C ILE A 34 -3.27 -4.78 1.05
N VAL A 35 -1.99 -5.01 1.32
CA VAL A 35 -0.95 -5.19 0.29
C VAL A 35 -0.34 -6.58 0.36
N ASP A 36 0.07 -7.10 -0.80
CA ASP A 36 0.79 -8.38 -0.88
C ASP A 36 2.30 -8.15 -0.73
N THR A 37 2.88 -8.67 0.34
CA THR A 37 4.34 -8.57 0.60
C THR A 37 4.99 -9.94 0.47
N SER A 38 6.33 -9.97 0.47
CA SER A 38 7.07 -11.25 0.51
C SER A 38 6.79 -12.10 1.75
N ARG A 39 6.21 -11.51 2.81
CA ARG A 39 5.81 -12.20 4.04
C ARG A 39 4.29 -12.38 4.16
N GLY A 40 3.57 -12.24 3.06
CA GLY A 40 2.11 -12.33 3.01
C GLY A 40 1.41 -10.97 3.14
N LYS A 41 0.10 -11.02 3.41
CA LYS A 41 -0.78 -9.85 3.40
C LYS A 41 -0.53 -8.96 4.62
N HIS A 42 -0.40 -7.66 4.39
CA HIS A 42 -0.19 -6.68 5.45
C HIS A 42 -1.15 -5.50 5.28
N LEU A 43 -1.64 -4.97 6.41
CA LEU A 43 -2.39 -3.73 6.47
C LEU A 43 -1.41 -2.56 6.55
N GLY A 44 -1.57 -1.56 5.68
CA GLY A 44 -0.76 -0.35 5.70
C GLY A 44 -1.58 0.90 5.37
N GLU A 45 -1.01 2.05 5.74
CA GLU A 45 -1.57 3.38 5.47
C GLU A 45 -0.93 3.94 4.19
N VAL A 46 -1.75 4.49 3.31
CA VAL A 46 -1.27 5.23 2.14
C VAL A 46 -0.82 6.62 2.58
N VAL A 47 0.46 6.91 2.40
CA VAL A 47 1.08 8.16 2.86
C VAL A 47 1.59 9.03 1.71
N GLN A 48 1.57 8.51 0.48
CA GLN A 48 2.10 9.19 -0.69
C GLN A 48 1.41 8.73 -1.97
N ILE A 49 1.08 9.66 -2.86
CA ILE A 49 0.76 9.39 -4.26
C ILE A 49 2.00 9.69 -5.10
N VAL A 50 2.46 8.73 -5.88
CA VAL A 50 3.69 8.84 -6.66
C VAL A 50 3.36 9.41 -8.03
N GLN A 51 3.70 10.68 -8.25
CA GLN A 51 3.54 11.34 -9.56
C GLN A 51 4.67 10.96 -10.53
N GLU A 52 5.90 10.92 -10.02
CA GLU A 52 7.07 10.48 -10.79
C GLU A 52 7.52 9.10 -10.29
N LEU A 53 7.47 8.12 -11.18
CA LEU A 53 7.74 6.72 -10.83
C LEU A 53 9.20 6.55 -10.39
N PRO A 54 9.46 6.08 -9.15
CA PRO A 54 10.80 5.75 -8.74
C PRO A 54 11.35 4.60 -9.59
N PRO A 55 12.68 4.39 -9.57
CA PRO A 55 13.29 3.23 -10.21
C PRO A 55 12.57 1.95 -9.78
N LYS A 56 12.21 1.13 -10.75
CA LYS A 56 11.50 -0.12 -10.49
C LYS A 56 12.37 -1.01 -9.58
N PRO A 57 11.85 -1.50 -8.45
CA PRO A 57 12.60 -2.37 -7.56
C PRO A 57 12.92 -3.70 -8.26
N GLU A 58 13.99 -4.34 -7.81
CA GLU A 58 14.37 -5.68 -8.23
C GLU A 58 13.23 -6.67 -7.86
N GLY A 59 12.75 -7.43 -8.84
CA GLY A 59 11.54 -8.26 -8.70
C GLY A 59 10.21 -7.55 -9.02
N GLY A 60 10.24 -6.24 -9.31
CA GLY A 60 9.09 -5.45 -9.72
C GLY A 60 8.19 -4.98 -8.58
N TRP A 61 7.16 -4.21 -8.94
CA TRP A 61 6.21 -3.67 -7.98
C TRP A 61 5.35 -4.79 -7.41
N ARG A 62 5.25 -4.83 -6.08
CA ARG A 62 4.17 -5.53 -5.40
C ARG A 62 2.87 -4.74 -5.60
N TYR A 63 1.73 -5.37 -5.34
CA TYR A 63 0.43 -4.77 -5.63
C TYR A 63 -0.41 -4.58 -4.38
N VAL A 64 -1.31 -3.60 -4.45
CA VAL A 64 -2.43 -3.43 -3.54
C VAL A 64 -3.48 -4.48 -3.88
N GLU A 65 -3.90 -5.27 -2.89
CA GLU A 65 -4.93 -6.29 -3.09
C GLU A 65 -6.33 -5.68 -2.98
N ARG A 66 -6.57 -4.86 -1.95
CA ARG A 66 -7.86 -4.20 -1.70
C ARG A 66 -7.74 -3.06 -0.68
N ARG A 67 -8.77 -2.20 -0.62
CA ARG A 67 -8.99 -1.29 0.51
C ARG A 67 -9.23 -2.09 1.79
N ALA A 68 -8.78 -1.55 2.92
CA ALA A 68 -9.03 -2.11 4.23
C ALA A 68 -10.51 -2.00 4.59
N THR A 69 -11.03 -3.03 5.22
CA THR A 69 -12.36 -3.05 5.82
C THR A 69 -12.28 -2.57 7.28
N PRO A 70 -13.40 -2.18 7.91
CA PRO A 70 -13.41 -1.88 9.34
C PRO A 70 -12.86 -3.01 10.21
N ARG A 71 -13.08 -4.27 9.81
CA ARG A 71 -12.54 -5.46 10.51
C ARG A 71 -11.01 -5.49 10.48
N ASP A 72 -10.40 -5.13 9.35
CA ASP A 72 -8.94 -5.08 9.24
C ASP A 72 -8.37 -4.02 10.19
N LEU A 73 -9.02 -2.86 10.29
CA LEU A 73 -8.58 -1.75 11.16
C LEU A 73 -8.69 -2.08 12.65
N LEU A 74 -9.73 -2.82 13.05
CA LEU A 74 -9.88 -3.27 14.44
C LEU A 74 -8.76 -4.23 14.87
N LEU A 75 -8.30 -5.09 13.95
CA LEU A 75 -7.17 -5.97 14.20
C LEU A 75 -5.86 -5.21 14.35
N LEU A 76 -5.74 -3.97 13.87
CA LEU A 76 -4.55 -3.13 14.08
C LEU A 76 -4.42 -2.65 15.53
N GLN A 77 -5.54 -2.51 16.26
CA GLN A 77 -5.53 -2.00 17.64
C GLN A 77 -5.16 -3.06 18.69
N SER A 78 -5.06 -4.33 18.31
CA SER A 78 -4.82 -5.44 19.24
C SER A 78 -3.38 -5.95 19.27
N TRP A 79 -2.43 -5.28 18.61
CA TRP A 79 -1.01 -5.67 18.52
C TRP A 79 -0.09 -4.60 19.09
#